data_AF-A0A0C2TEJ9-F1
#
_entry.id   AF-A0A0C2TEJ9-F1
#
_cell.length_a   1.000
_cell.length_b   1.000
_cell.length_c   1.000
_cell.angle_alpha   90.00
_cell.angle_beta   90.00
_cell.angle_gamma   90.00
#
_symmetry.space_group_name_H-M   'P 1'
#
loop_
_entity.id
_entity.type
_entity.pdbx_description
1 polymer ?
#
loop_
_entity_poly.entity_id
_entity_poly.type
_entity_poly.pdbx_seq_one_letter_code
_entity_poly.pdbx_strand_id
1 'polypeptide(L)' 'MPPIERCPREILENIFMECLPPAHEPDRTLMPLQLSHICTRWRAIAFQLPHLWRSLYI' A
#
# COMPACT_ATOMS: atom_id res chain seq x y z
N MET A 1 8.74 5.19 19.93
CA MET A 1 8.40 4.24 18.85
C MET A 1 6.89 4.20 18.69
N PRO A 2 6.34 4.79 17.61
CA PRO A 2 4.89 4.78 17.34
C PRO A 2 4.38 3.35 17.10
N PRO A 3 3.09 3.06 17.40
CA PRO A 3 2.53 1.71 17.28
C PRO A 3 2.71 1.07 15.90
N ILE A 4 2.64 1.88 14.83
CA ILE A 4 2.73 1.43 13.44
C ILE A 4 4.12 0.87 13.06
N GLU A 5 5.18 1.27 13.77
CA GLU A 5 6.54 0.75 13.55
C GLU A 5 6.73 -0.64 14.15
N ARG A 6 5.88 -1.04 15.09
CA ARG A 6 5.91 -2.38 15.71
C ARG A 6 5.02 -3.38 14.99
N CYS A 7 4.16 -2.92 14.08
CA CYS A 7 3.30 -3.80 13.29
C CYS A 7 4.19 -4.73 12.44
N PRO A 8 3.97 -6.06 12.40
CA PRO A 8 4.72 -6.94 11.52
C PRO A 8 4.58 -6.54 10.05
N ARG A 9 5.58 -6.89 9.24
CA ARG A 9 5.61 -6.55 7.82
C ARG A 9 4.42 -7.18 7.09
N GLU A 10 4.16 -8.45 7.38
CA GLU A 10 3.15 -9.29 6.75
C GLU A 10 1.74 -8.71 6.97
N ILE A 11 1.51 -8.10 8.13
CA ILE A 11 0.25 -7.43 8.45
C ILE A 11 0.09 -6.15 7.62
N LEU A 12 1.15 -5.36 7.46
CA LEU A 12 1.12 -4.18 6.59
C LEU A 12 0.92 -4.57 5.11
N GLU A 13 1.56 -5.64 4.65
CA GLU A 13 1.38 -6.15 3.29
C GLU A 13 -0.06 -6.59 3.04
N ASN A 14 -0.68 -7.32 3.97
CA ASN A 14 -2.09 -7.70 3.88
C ASN A 14 -3.02 -6.48 3.87
N ILE A 15 -2.79 -5.49 4.73
CA ILE A 15 -3.57 -4.24 4.72
C ILE A 15 -3.48 -3.57 3.34
N PHE A 16 -2.30 -3.51 2.74
CA PHE A 16 -2.13 -2.87 1.43
C PHE A 16 -2.91 -3.59 0.33
N MET A 17 -2.94 -4.92 0.36
CA MET A 17 -3.69 -5.73 -0.59
C MET A 17 -5.21 -5.60 -0.41
N GLU A 18 -5.71 -5.58 0.83
CA GLU A 18 -7.14 -5.37 1.14
C GLU A 18 -7.61 -3.95 0.82
N CYS A 19 -6.70 -2.99 0.82
CA CYS A 19 -6.98 -1.62 0.41
C CYS A 19 -6.97 -1.43 -1.11
N LEU A 20 -6.57 -2.42 -1.93
CA LEU A 20 -6.63 -2.24 -3.38
C LEU A 20 -8.08 -2.23 -3.86
N PRO A 21 -8.47 -1.25 -4.68
CA PRO A 21 -9.78 -1.29 -5.30
C PRO A 21 -9.89 -2.48 -6.26
N PRO A 22 -11.11 -3.02 -6.44
CA PRO A 22 -11.34 -4.08 -7.41
C PRO A 22 -10.88 -3.63 -8.81
N ALA A 23 -10.28 -4.54 -9.57
CA ALA A 23 -9.59 -4.26 -10.83
C ALA A 23 -10.43 -3.54 -11.92
N HIS A 24 -11.75 -3.43 -11.74
CA HIS A 24 -12.68 -2.83 -12.68
C HIS A 24 -13.12 -1.41 -12.28
N GLU A 25 -12.72 -0.92 -11.11
CA GLU A 25 -13.09 0.40 -10.61
C GLU A 25 -11.82 1.18 -10.20
N PRO A 26 -11.43 2.22 -10.95
CA PRO A 26 -10.32 3.07 -10.55
C PRO A 26 -10.75 3.92 -9.35
N ASP A 27 -10.65 3.37 -8.14
CA ASP A 27 -10.82 4.16 -6.93
C ASP A 27 -9.56 5.00 -6.69
N ARG A 28 -9.73 6.32 -6.75
CA ARG A 28 -8.67 7.30 -6.55
C ARG A 28 -8.23 7.41 -5.08
N THR A 29 -8.97 6.78 -4.16
CA THR A 29 -8.75 6.94 -2.71
C THR A 29 -7.72 5.99 -2.11
N LEU A 30 -7.36 4.90 -2.81
CA LEU A 30 -6.39 3.91 -2.35
C LEU A 30 -5.37 3.54 -3.45
N MET A 31 -4.72 4.57 -3.99
CA MET A 31 -3.61 4.37 -4.92
C MET A 31 -2.34 3.95 -4.14
N PRO A 32 -1.51 3.03 -4.68
CA PRO A 32 -0.22 2.63 -4.10
C PRO A 32 0.67 3.81 -3.69
N LEU A 33 0.54 4.91 -4.43
CA LEU A 33 1.19 6.19 -4.17
C LEU A 33 0.84 6.75 -2.79
N GLN A 34 -0.44 6.73 -2.38
CA GLN A 34 -0.86 7.24 -1.07
C GLN A 34 -0.23 6.41 0.07
N LEU A 35 -0.23 5.08 -0.05
CA LEU A 35 0.41 4.18 0.92
C LEU A 35 1.92 4.48 1.02
N SER A 36 2.57 4.76 -0.11
CA SER A 36 3.99 5.10 -0.16
C SER A 36 4.34 6.49 0.40
N HIS A 37 3.34 7.34 0.67
CA HIS A 37 3.54 8.70 1.19
C HIS A 37 3.40 8.79 2.72
N ILE A 38 2.95 7.73 3.40
CA ILE A 38 2.70 7.76 4.85
C ILE A 38 4.00 7.84 5.66
N CYS A 39 4.94 6.92 5.44
CA CYS A 39 6.26 6.95 6.06
C CYS A 39 7.29 6.16 5.24
N THR A 40 8.57 6.27 5.59
CA THR A 40 9.67 5.56 4.91
C THR A 40 9.51 4.05 4.95
N ARG A 41 9.01 3.50 6.07
CA ARG A 41 8.75 2.06 6.22
C ARG A 41 7.66 1.56 5.26
N TRP A 42 6.54 2.28 5.17
CA TRP A 42 5.43 1.93 4.28
C TRP A 42 5.85 2.01 2.83
N ARG A 43 6.61 3.06 2.46
CA ARG A 43 7.21 3.19 1.14
C ARG A 43 8.07 1.99 0.76
N ALA A 44 8.96 1.56 1.65
CA ALA A 44 9.83 0.42 1.41
C ALA A 44 9.04 -0.89 1.18
N ILE A 45 7.96 -1.11 1.94
CA ILE A 45 7.09 -2.28 1.79
C ILE A 45 6.29 -2.18 0.49
N ALA A 46 5.66 -1.04 0.22
CA ALA A 46 4.84 -0.82 -0.98
C ALA A 46 5.64 -1.05 -2.27
N PHE A 47 6.90 -0.61 -2.32
CA PHE A 47 7.78 -0.86 -3.48
C PHE A 47 8.16 -2.33 -3.67
N GLN A 48 8.11 -3.15 -2.61
CA GLN A 48 8.38 -4.59 -2.69
C GLN A 48 7.16 -5.42 -3.11
N LEU A 49 5.99 -4.79 -3.23
CA LEU A 49 4.73 -5.43 -3.62
C LEU A 49 4.36 -5.04 -5.06
N PRO A 50 4.87 -5.75 -6.09
CA PRO A 50 4.62 -5.41 -7.49
C PRO A 50 3.12 -5.42 -7.85
N HIS A 51 2.30 -6.21 -7.15
CA HIS A 51 0.86 -6.28 -7.35
C HIS A 51 0.14 -4.96 -7.09
N LEU A 52 0.65 -4.14 -6.15
CA LEU A 52 0.09 -2.81 -5.90
C LEU A 52 0.19 -1.94 -7.14
N TRP A 53 1.30 -2.02 -7.87
CA TRP A 53 1.62 -1.13 -8.99
C TRP A 53 1.06 -1.59 -10.34
N ARG A 54 0.30 -2.68 -10.38
CA ARG A 54 -0.26 -3.24 -11.63
C ARG A 54 -1.27 -2.31 -12.31
N SER A 55 -1.96 -1.49 -11.52
CA SER A 55 -2.97 -0.55 -11.99
C SER A 55 -2.66 0.85 -11.48
N LEU A 56 -1.79 1.56 -12.19
CA LEU A 56 -1.56 2.99 -11.99
C LEU A 56 -2.36 3.77 -13.04
N TYR A 57 -3.34 4.55 -12.60
CA TYR A 57 -4.05 5.51 -13.43
C TYR A 57 -3.38 6.88 -13.24
N ILE A 58 -2.97 7.52 -14.34
CA ILE A 58 -2.36 8.86 -14.39
C ILE A 58 -3.39 9.85 -14.92
#